data_AF-K9EC69-F1
#
_entry.id   AF-K9EC69-F1
#
_cell.length_a   1.000
_cell.length_b   1.000
_cell.length_c   1.000
_cell.angle_alpha   90.00
_cell.angle_beta   90.00
_cell.angle_gamma   90.00
#
_symmetry.space_group_name_H-M   'P 1'
#
loop_
_entity.id
_entity.type
_entity.pdbx_description
1 polymer ?
#
loop_
_entity_poly.entity_id
_entity_poly.type
_entity_poly.pdbx_seq_one_letter_code
_entity_poly.pdbx_strand_id
1 'polypeptide(L)'
;MRIKAEKTEHRWPVPTSEPEYERSSSGPAPRRRYALYDIVAAIFSFIGLIFAIWFGLLLLPLGIPGEPLWALNLIFFWALFAYLAIPRLHQVVSTIYVPDYFIGRTRTADGILGDPVNLSFDGEENDIHAVMRAAGWVKADPLSLRSSWKIILSYIFRRSYPAAPVSHLFLFDREEDFAYQKEVDGNISQRHHVRFWRTPPGWTLPGGIAVDWVAAATYDRSVGLSVFTGQVTHKIDPDVDAERDYLIATLRYADAEVGVGVVEQYFNAYHSRNGGGDEIHTDGDLPVLDINGAAERAGRAAGINEAAAGDDGGAGSDDPWDGAGATTQSREGGTKRRRSRGGVPVPAAVSEATRRELPPPPVGLAAVLIFLDVVLDLAWSLPQVPQASLAAFAVSAILLILVAARRRWAWVAFMLLHCAISFLYLSQAGQLEIGEIVRASFPVLAVFAVSASSVRHWVGKRGGEPYVTVPPPVV
;
A
#
# COMPACT_ATOMS: atom_id res chain seq x y z
N MET A 1 -9.83 16.11 23.71
CA MET A 1 -10.23 17.49 23.31
C MET A 1 -10.30 17.54 21.79
N ARG A 2 -11.26 18.22 21.15
CA ARG A 2 -11.21 18.49 19.69
C ARG A 2 -10.67 19.90 19.45
N ILE A 3 -10.00 20.12 18.32
CA ILE A 3 -9.59 21.46 17.87
C ILE A 3 -10.75 22.12 17.14
N LYS A 4 -10.88 23.46 17.27
CA LYS A 4 -11.83 24.25 16.49
C LYS A 4 -11.10 24.96 15.33
N ALA A 5 -11.79 25.13 14.20
CA ALA A 5 -11.28 25.86 13.04
C ALA A 5 -11.18 27.40 13.21
N GLU A 6 -11.79 27.97 14.26
CA GLU A 6 -11.97 29.42 14.49
C GLU A 6 -10.69 30.29 14.59
N LYS A 7 -9.48 29.73 14.40
CA LYS A 7 -8.20 30.45 14.61
C LYS A 7 -7.23 30.49 13.42
N THR A 8 -7.47 29.73 12.35
CA THR A 8 -6.40 29.39 11.38
C THR A 8 -6.73 29.68 9.92
N GLU A 9 -7.83 30.39 9.64
CA GLU A 9 -8.21 30.86 8.29
C GLU A 9 -7.12 31.67 7.59
N HIS A 10 -6.27 32.36 8.35
CA HIS A 10 -5.24 33.25 7.80
C HIS A 10 -4.09 32.51 7.09
N ARG A 11 -3.95 31.20 7.29
CA ARG A 11 -2.89 30.36 6.69
C ARG A 11 -3.37 29.48 5.54
N TRP A 12 -4.59 28.93 5.61
CA TRP A 12 -5.24 28.24 4.49
C TRP A 12 -6.57 28.95 4.16
N PRO A 13 -6.53 30.11 3.47
CA PRO A 13 -7.74 30.77 2.99
C PRO A 13 -8.48 29.88 1.99
N VAL A 14 -9.77 30.15 1.77
CA VAL A 14 -10.53 29.52 0.67
C VAL A 14 -9.97 30.06 -0.66
N PRO A 15 -9.46 29.22 -1.58
CA PRO A 15 -8.90 29.70 -2.85
C PRO A 15 -9.95 30.34 -3.76
N THR A 16 -9.54 31.36 -4.52
CA THR A 16 -10.38 32.03 -5.54
C THR A 16 -10.24 31.43 -6.94
N SER A 17 -9.36 30.45 -7.12
CA SER A 17 -9.02 29.77 -8.37
C SER A 17 -8.54 28.35 -8.05
N GLU A 18 -8.45 27.47 -9.06
CA GLU A 18 -7.89 26.12 -8.84
C GLU A 18 -6.42 26.21 -8.35
N PRO A 19 -6.01 25.44 -7.32
CA PRO A 19 -4.64 25.45 -6.81
C PRO A 19 -3.61 24.80 -7.75
N GLU A 20 -2.36 25.29 -7.67
CA GLU A 20 -1.15 24.71 -8.28
C GLU A 20 -0.15 24.24 -7.19
N TYR A 21 0.97 23.61 -7.58
CA TYR A 21 1.91 22.93 -6.66
C TYR A 21 3.37 23.40 -6.82
N GLU A 22 4.02 23.78 -5.71
CA GLU A 22 5.40 24.31 -5.63
C GLU A 22 6.36 23.37 -4.84
N ARG A 23 7.69 23.61 -4.87
CA ARG A 23 8.73 22.68 -4.33
C ARG A 23 9.92 23.36 -3.63
N SER A 24 10.52 22.70 -2.62
CA SER A 24 11.71 23.17 -1.86
C SER A 24 12.81 22.08 -1.61
N SER A 25 13.91 22.38 -0.88
CA SER A 25 15.04 21.41 -0.69
C SER A 25 16.00 21.67 0.51
N SER A 26 16.46 20.63 1.26
CA SER A 26 17.69 20.58 2.12
C SER A 26 17.86 19.29 3.00
N GLY A 27 19.09 18.74 3.17
CA GLY A 27 19.34 17.35 3.65
C GLY A 27 19.80 17.05 5.13
N PRO A 28 20.09 15.75 5.51
CA PRO A 28 19.90 15.22 6.89
C PRO A 28 21.08 14.45 7.61
N ALA A 29 20.87 13.94 8.86
CA ALA A 29 21.84 13.28 9.78
C ALA A 29 21.27 12.10 10.69
N PRO A 30 22.05 11.31 11.52
CA PRO A 30 21.74 9.89 11.95
C PRO A 30 21.32 9.53 13.44
N ARG A 31 21.17 8.22 13.80
CA ARG A 31 20.29 7.61 14.87
C ARG A 31 20.82 6.35 15.69
N ARG A 32 20.06 5.78 16.68
CA ARG A 32 20.25 4.52 17.53
C ARG A 32 18.97 4.20 18.42
N ARG A 33 18.69 3.11 19.20
CA ARG A 33 19.15 1.69 19.48
C ARG A 33 17.94 0.78 20.02
N TYR A 34 18.08 -0.57 20.26
CA TYR A 34 17.08 -1.62 19.86
C TYR A 34 16.86 -2.90 20.77
N ALA A 35 15.91 -3.84 20.45
CA ALA A 35 15.34 -4.93 21.32
C ALA A 35 15.40 -6.43 20.82
N LEU A 36 14.64 -7.39 21.42
CA LEU A 36 14.93 -8.87 21.44
C LEU A 36 14.31 -9.81 20.39
N TYR A 37 12.97 -9.90 20.21
CA TYR A 37 12.43 -10.83 19.17
C TYR A 37 12.82 -10.36 17.75
N ASP A 38 13.15 -9.07 17.68
CA ASP A 38 13.83 -8.37 16.60
C ASP A 38 15.20 -8.97 16.29
N ILE A 39 15.99 -9.34 17.32
CA ILE A 39 17.25 -10.10 17.15
C ILE A 39 16.98 -11.49 16.55
N VAL A 40 15.91 -12.19 16.94
CA VAL A 40 15.60 -13.52 16.36
C VAL A 40 15.22 -13.39 14.87
N ALA A 41 14.36 -12.43 14.53
CA ALA A 41 13.99 -12.14 13.15
C ALA A 41 15.18 -11.63 12.31
N ALA A 42 16.04 -10.82 12.93
CA ALA A 42 17.28 -10.33 12.35
C ALA A 42 18.27 -11.46 12.06
N ILE A 43 18.46 -12.42 12.97
CA ILE A 43 19.35 -13.58 12.77
C ILE A 43 18.91 -14.38 11.54
N PHE A 44 17.63 -14.75 11.42
CA PHE A 44 17.18 -15.53 10.26
C PHE A 44 17.21 -14.75 8.95
N SER A 45 16.88 -13.45 8.96
CA SER A 45 17.01 -12.61 7.76
C SER A 45 18.47 -12.31 7.39
N PHE A 46 19.39 -12.29 8.37
CA PHE A 46 20.84 -12.18 8.15
C PHE A 46 21.44 -13.49 7.60
N ILE A 47 20.96 -14.65 8.06
CA ILE A 47 21.30 -15.95 7.46
C ILE A 47 20.76 -16.03 6.01
N GLY A 48 19.52 -15.57 5.77
CA GLY A 48 18.97 -15.44 4.42
C GLY A 48 19.77 -14.49 3.53
N LEU A 49 20.30 -13.39 4.08
CA LEU A 49 21.21 -12.48 3.39
C LEU A 49 22.55 -13.16 3.05
N ILE A 50 23.14 -13.94 3.97
CA ILE A 50 24.37 -14.72 3.71
C ILE A 50 24.13 -15.71 2.56
N PHE A 51 23.01 -16.42 2.55
CA PHE A 51 22.68 -17.33 1.45
C PHE A 51 22.42 -16.60 0.13
N ALA A 52 21.75 -15.45 0.14
CA ALA A 52 21.56 -14.63 -1.06
C ALA A 52 22.90 -14.10 -1.61
N ILE A 53 23.84 -13.71 -0.74
CA ILE A 53 25.19 -13.30 -1.14
C ILE A 53 25.98 -14.48 -1.69
N TRP A 54 25.98 -15.64 -1.02
CA TRP A 54 26.67 -16.85 -1.50
C TRP A 54 26.11 -17.30 -2.86
N PHE A 55 24.80 -17.39 -3.00
CA PHE A 55 24.14 -17.68 -4.27
C PHE A 55 24.50 -16.66 -5.36
N GLY A 56 24.50 -15.36 -5.03
CA GLY A 56 24.96 -14.29 -5.91
C GLY A 56 26.42 -14.45 -6.36
N LEU A 57 27.33 -14.88 -5.46
CA LEU A 57 28.73 -15.16 -5.79
C LEU A 57 28.90 -16.40 -6.68
N LEU A 58 28.01 -17.39 -6.61
CA LEU A 58 27.97 -18.51 -7.55
C LEU A 58 27.44 -18.09 -8.95
N LEU A 59 26.53 -17.11 -9.00
CA LEU A 59 26.03 -16.55 -10.26
C LEU A 59 27.01 -15.59 -10.95
N LEU A 60 27.88 -14.90 -10.20
CA LEU A 60 28.75 -13.85 -10.74
C LEU A 60 29.72 -14.34 -11.84
N PRO A 61 30.38 -15.51 -11.75
CA PRO A 61 31.14 -16.09 -12.86
C PRO A 61 30.32 -16.34 -14.12
N LEU A 62 29.04 -16.70 -13.98
CA LEU A 62 28.12 -16.92 -15.11
C LEU A 62 27.66 -15.60 -15.77
N GLY A 63 27.97 -14.44 -15.18
CA GLY A 63 27.73 -13.11 -15.73
C GLY A 63 28.89 -12.55 -16.57
N ILE A 64 30.00 -13.30 -16.74
CA ILE A 64 31.15 -12.88 -17.53
C ILE A 64 30.82 -12.99 -19.05
N PRO A 65 31.15 -11.99 -19.89
CA PRO A 65 30.94 -12.06 -21.33
C PRO A 65 31.68 -13.25 -21.97
N GLY A 66 30.90 -14.22 -22.46
CA GLY A 66 31.39 -15.44 -23.11
C GLY A 66 30.29 -16.48 -23.29
N GLU A 67 29.46 -16.68 -22.26
CA GLU A 67 28.35 -17.64 -22.29
C GLU A 67 27.07 -17.06 -22.95
N PRO A 68 26.24 -17.85 -23.65
CA PRO A 68 25.07 -17.35 -24.40
C PRO A 68 24.01 -16.58 -23.58
N LEU A 69 24.04 -16.67 -22.25
CA LEU A 69 23.07 -16.07 -21.32
C LEU A 69 23.69 -15.09 -20.32
N TRP A 70 24.95 -14.66 -20.50
CA TRP A 70 25.67 -13.81 -19.51
C TRP A 70 24.89 -12.56 -19.08
N ALA A 71 24.24 -11.87 -20.02
CA ALA A 71 23.44 -10.68 -19.74
C ALA A 71 22.14 -11.00 -18.96
N LEU A 72 21.54 -12.17 -19.17
CA LEU A 72 20.38 -12.62 -18.40
C LEU A 72 20.78 -12.96 -16.96
N ASN A 73 21.96 -13.58 -16.78
CA ASN A 73 22.52 -13.86 -15.47
C ASN A 73 22.82 -12.58 -14.67
N LEU A 74 23.30 -11.52 -15.33
CA LEU A 74 23.47 -10.20 -14.70
C LEU A 74 22.13 -9.55 -14.31
N ILE A 75 21.08 -9.67 -15.14
CA ILE A 75 19.73 -9.18 -14.79
C ILE A 75 19.15 -9.97 -13.61
N PHE A 76 19.34 -11.29 -13.57
CA PHE A 76 18.89 -12.14 -12.46
C PHE A 76 19.67 -11.86 -11.17
N PHE A 77 20.99 -11.66 -11.25
CA PHE A 77 21.83 -11.21 -10.14
C PHE A 77 21.38 -9.84 -9.62
N TRP A 78 21.13 -8.85 -10.50
CA TRP A 78 20.60 -7.55 -10.09
C TRP A 78 19.24 -7.69 -9.40
N ALA A 79 18.32 -8.48 -9.95
CA ALA A 79 17.02 -8.74 -9.35
C ALA A 79 17.14 -9.41 -7.96
N LEU A 80 18.04 -10.39 -7.82
CA LEU A 80 18.36 -11.06 -6.55
C LEU A 80 18.85 -10.05 -5.50
N PHE A 81 19.78 -9.15 -5.85
CA PHE A 81 20.28 -8.18 -4.90
C PHE A 81 19.25 -7.08 -4.59
N ALA A 82 18.65 -6.46 -5.61
CA ALA A 82 17.77 -5.31 -5.43
C ALA A 82 16.40 -5.66 -4.85
N TYR A 83 15.79 -6.79 -5.22
CA TYR A 83 14.45 -7.16 -4.78
C TYR A 83 14.43 -8.18 -3.64
N LEU A 84 15.57 -8.83 -3.35
CA LEU A 84 15.66 -9.79 -2.25
C LEU A 84 16.73 -9.36 -1.23
N ALA A 85 18.02 -9.50 -1.53
CA ALA A 85 19.10 -9.39 -0.54
C ALA A 85 19.12 -8.02 0.20
N ILE A 86 19.12 -6.91 -0.55
CA ILE A 86 19.24 -5.56 0.02
C ILE A 86 17.98 -5.18 0.83
N PRO A 87 16.74 -5.41 0.34
CA PRO A 87 15.53 -5.28 1.16
C PRO A 87 15.58 -6.03 2.49
N ARG A 88 16.25 -7.20 2.59
CA ARG A 88 16.39 -7.89 3.90
C ARG A 88 17.50 -7.40 4.78
N LEU A 89 18.62 -6.95 4.24
CA LEU A 89 19.55 -6.15 5.02
C LEU A 89 18.81 -4.93 5.63
N HIS A 90 17.88 -4.32 4.87
CA HIS A 90 17.09 -3.22 5.38
C HIS A 90 15.97 -3.65 6.37
N GLN A 91 15.23 -4.74 6.14
CA GLN A 91 14.23 -5.28 7.09
C GLN A 91 14.84 -5.69 8.44
N VAL A 92 16.04 -6.30 8.41
CA VAL A 92 16.82 -6.64 9.61
C VAL A 92 17.02 -5.39 10.45
N VAL A 93 17.52 -4.33 9.80
CA VAL A 93 17.91 -3.08 10.46
C VAL A 93 16.68 -2.23 10.82
N SER A 94 15.61 -2.23 10.02
CA SER A 94 14.35 -1.48 10.27
C SER A 94 13.50 -2.07 11.38
N THR A 95 13.36 -3.40 11.45
CA THR A 95 12.71 -4.09 12.59
C THR A 95 13.37 -3.70 13.90
N ILE A 96 14.69 -3.59 13.82
CA ILE A 96 15.55 -3.16 14.90
C ILE A 96 15.31 -1.66 15.22
N TYR A 97 15.25 -0.73 14.25
CA TYR A 97 15.16 0.73 14.51
C TYR A 97 13.78 1.41 14.49
N VAL A 98 12.72 0.79 13.99
CA VAL A 98 11.39 1.42 13.86
C VAL A 98 10.46 0.93 14.97
N PRO A 99 10.06 1.79 15.92
CA PRO A 99 9.13 1.41 16.97
C PRO A 99 7.75 1.02 16.42
N ASP A 100 7.05 0.16 17.15
CA ASP A 100 5.67 -0.23 16.83
C ASP A 100 4.61 0.78 17.30
N TYR A 101 4.98 1.75 18.16
CA TYR A 101 4.07 2.82 18.59
C TYR A 101 4.02 3.98 17.57
N PHE A 102 2.90 4.71 17.57
CA PHE A 102 2.69 5.86 16.68
C PHE A 102 3.73 6.97 16.91
N ILE A 103 4.40 7.40 15.83
CA ILE A 103 5.41 8.47 15.84
C ILE A 103 5.24 9.47 14.68
N GLY A 104 4.01 9.73 14.23
CA GLY A 104 3.75 10.65 13.12
C GLY A 104 4.19 10.14 11.75
N ARG A 105 4.58 8.87 11.65
CA ARG A 105 5.04 8.20 10.43
C ARG A 105 4.28 6.90 10.28
N THR A 106 3.82 6.63 9.07
CA THR A 106 3.37 5.29 8.68
C THR A 106 4.57 4.34 8.55
N ARG A 107 4.31 3.04 8.35
CA ARG A 107 5.33 2.03 8.09
C ARG A 107 5.11 1.34 6.75
N THR A 108 6.17 0.98 6.04
CA THR A 108 6.08 0.10 4.87
C THR A 108 5.86 -1.35 5.31
N ALA A 109 5.50 -2.24 4.38
CA ALA A 109 5.45 -3.68 4.65
C ALA A 109 6.81 -4.24 5.16
N ASP A 110 7.92 -3.62 4.81
CA ASP A 110 9.29 -3.91 5.29
C ASP A 110 9.58 -3.36 6.71
N GLY A 111 8.58 -2.79 7.39
CA GLY A 111 8.71 -2.19 8.71
C GLY A 111 9.48 -0.88 8.75
N ILE A 112 9.90 -0.34 7.59
CA ILE A 112 10.62 0.94 7.48
C ILE A 112 9.64 2.09 7.65
N LEU A 113 10.10 3.29 8.03
CA LEU A 113 9.26 4.49 8.04
C LEU A 113 8.79 4.83 6.62
N GLY A 114 7.48 4.77 6.41
CA GLY A 114 6.81 5.30 5.24
C GLY A 114 6.53 6.79 5.39
N ASP A 115 5.49 7.24 4.69
CA ASP A 115 5.07 8.63 4.57
C ASP A 115 4.64 9.24 5.92
N PRO A 116 4.75 10.57 6.09
CA PRO A 116 4.38 11.26 7.32
C PRO A 116 2.86 11.37 7.45
N VAL A 117 2.38 11.33 8.69
CA VAL A 117 1.01 11.74 9.02
C VAL A 117 1.03 13.25 9.16
N ASN A 118 0.73 13.94 8.06
CA ASN A 118 0.73 15.40 7.91
C ASN A 118 -0.69 16.02 7.94
N LEU A 119 -1.73 15.20 8.05
CA LEU A 119 -3.14 15.62 8.04
C LEU A 119 -3.98 14.85 9.07
N SER A 120 -5.10 15.43 9.49
CA SER A 120 -6.17 14.75 10.22
C SER A 120 -7.54 15.31 9.84
N PHE A 121 -8.60 14.53 10.06
CA PHE A 121 -9.97 14.89 9.67
C PHE A 121 -10.97 14.52 10.77
N ASP A 122 -11.96 15.40 10.95
CA ASP A 122 -13.10 15.24 11.84
C ASP A 122 -14.39 15.15 11.02
N GLY A 123 -15.14 14.05 11.15
CA GLY A 123 -16.32 13.73 10.34
C GLY A 123 -16.44 12.26 9.93
N GLU A 124 -17.50 11.92 9.20
CA GLU A 124 -17.75 10.54 8.75
C GLU A 124 -16.95 10.13 7.50
N GLU A 125 -16.84 8.82 7.28
CA GLU A 125 -16.27 8.25 6.04
C GLU A 125 -17.00 8.77 4.79
N ASN A 126 -18.33 8.94 4.90
CA ASN A 126 -19.20 9.49 3.86
C ASN A 126 -18.83 10.94 3.51
N ASP A 127 -18.48 11.76 4.51
CA ASP A 127 -18.06 13.15 4.31
C ASP A 127 -16.71 13.21 3.59
N ILE A 128 -15.73 12.38 3.99
CA ILE A 128 -14.45 12.26 3.28
C ILE A 128 -14.71 11.86 1.82
N HIS A 129 -15.57 10.87 1.62
CA HIS A 129 -15.93 10.39 0.28
C HIS A 129 -16.69 11.42 -0.54
N ALA A 130 -17.35 12.40 0.07
CA ALA A 130 -18.01 13.51 -0.62
C ALA A 130 -17.00 14.60 -1.01
N VAL A 131 -16.27 15.15 -0.03
CA VAL A 131 -15.34 16.28 -0.26
C VAL A 131 -14.20 15.92 -1.20
N MET A 132 -13.62 14.71 -1.09
CA MET A 132 -12.56 14.25 -1.99
C MET A 132 -13.07 14.16 -3.45
N ARG A 133 -14.31 13.68 -3.66
CA ARG A 133 -14.90 13.62 -5.02
C ARG A 133 -15.26 15.01 -5.56
N ALA A 134 -15.73 15.92 -4.71
CA ALA A 134 -16.00 17.30 -5.10
C ALA A 134 -14.71 18.01 -5.57
N ALA A 135 -13.59 17.77 -4.88
CA ALA A 135 -12.25 18.26 -5.25
C ALA A 135 -11.57 17.50 -6.42
N GLY A 136 -12.32 16.63 -7.12
CA GLY A 136 -11.82 15.90 -8.30
C GLY A 136 -10.86 14.74 -8.02
N TRP A 137 -10.67 14.34 -6.75
CA TRP A 137 -9.80 13.21 -6.40
C TRP A 137 -10.48 11.86 -6.65
N VAL A 138 -9.72 10.92 -7.20
CA VAL A 138 -10.17 9.58 -7.59
C VAL A 138 -9.78 8.56 -6.51
N LYS A 139 -10.76 7.81 -5.99
CA LYS A 139 -10.48 6.70 -5.05
C LYS A 139 -9.70 5.59 -5.77
N ALA A 140 -8.62 5.11 -5.17
CA ALA A 140 -7.80 4.04 -5.74
C ALA A 140 -8.55 2.69 -5.78
N ASP A 141 -8.35 1.90 -6.84
CA ASP A 141 -8.74 0.49 -6.85
C ASP A 141 -7.96 -0.25 -5.73
N PRO A 142 -8.53 -1.27 -5.05
CA PRO A 142 -7.80 -2.07 -4.07
C PRO A 142 -6.71 -2.92 -4.75
N LEU A 143 -5.62 -3.21 -4.03
CA LEU A 143 -4.54 -4.06 -4.54
C LEU A 143 -5.02 -5.52 -4.66
N SER A 144 -5.00 -6.05 -5.89
CA SER A 144 -5.55 -7.37 -6.21
C SER A 144 -4.87 -7.92 -7.47
N LEU A 145 -4.95 -9.23 -7.71
CA LEU A 145 -4.42 -9.82 -8.96
C LEU A 145 -4.97 -9.14 -10.22
N ARG A 146 -6.22 -8.67 -10.20
CA ARG A 146 -6.87 -7.97 -11.32
C ARG A 146 -6.33 -6.55 -11.52
N SER A 147 -6.14 -5.78 -10.45
CA SER A 147 -5.61 -4.41 -10.53
C SER A 147 -4.10 -4.41 -10.79
N SER A 148 -3.34 -5.36 -10.25
CA SER A 148 -1.92 -5.58 -10.60
C SER A 148 -1.75 -5.96 -12.08
N TRP A 149 -2.59 -6.84 -12.62
CA TRP A 149 -2.58 -7.15 -14.06
C TRP A 149 -2.95 -5.92 -14.92
N LYS A 150 -3.91 -5.11 -14.46
CA LYS A 150 -4.31 -3.84 -15.11
C LYS A 150 -3.18 -2.80 -15.08
N ILE A 151 -2.36 -2.73 -14.03
CA ILE A 151 -1.12 -1.92 -14.02
C ILE A 151 -0.16 -2.38 -15.11
N ILE A 152 0.15 -3.68 -15.17
CA ILE A 152 1.09 -4.24 -16.16
C ILE A 152 0.61 -3.92 -17.59
N LEU A 153 -0.68 -4.11 -17.87
CA LEU A 153 -1.32 -3.70 -19.12
C LEU A 153 -1.20 -2.20 -19.40
N SER A 154 -1.57 -1.33 -18.45
CA SER A 154 -1.49 0.12 -18.62
C SER A 154 -0.06 0.62 -18.85
N TYR A 155 0.93 0.04 -18.18
CA TYR A 155 2.35 0.35 -18.39
C TYR A 155 2.82 -0.06 -19.80
N ILE A 156 2.57 -1.31 -20.22
CA ILE A 156 2.96 -1.83 -21.54
C ILE A 156 2.31 -1.00 -22.67
N PHE A 157 1.02 -0.69 -22.54
CA PHE A 157 0.27 0.06 -23.56
C PHE A 157 0.33 1.59 -23.38
N ARG A 158 1.13 2.10 -22.43
CA ARG A 158 1.27 3.54 -22.10
C ARG A 158 -0.06 4.27 -21.91
N ARG A 159 -1.03 3.62 -21.25
CA ARG A 159 -2.35 4.18 -20.94
C ARG A 159 -2.38 4.69 -19.51
N SER A 160 -2.95 5.87 -19.28
CA SER A 160 -3.27 6.29 -17.91
C SER A 160 -4.19 5.27 -17.21
N TYR A 161 -3.98 5.15 -15.91
CA TYR A 161 -4.84 4.45 -14.97
C TYR A 161 -4.99 5.38 -13.76
N PRO A 162 -5.99 6.28 -13.72
CA PRO A 162 -6.12 7.25 -12.63
C PRO A 162 -6.36 6.58 -11.28
N ALA A 163 -7.23 5.57 -11.23
CA ALA A 163 -7.55 4.78 -10.04
C ALA A 163 -6.57 3.61 -9.78
N ALA A 164 -5.28 3.72 -10.13
CA ALA A 164 -4.32 2.64 -9.91
C ALA A 164 -4.17 2.33 -8.40
N PRO A 165 -4.00 1.06 -7.97
CA PRO A 165 -3.75 0.77 -6.57
C PRO A 165 -2.39 1.32 -6.14
N VAL A 166 -2.33 1.96 -4.97
CA VAL A 166 -1.07 2.32 -4.30
C VAL A 166 -0.52 1.13 -3.51
N SER A 167 0.77 1.19 -3.17
CA SER A 167 1.35 0.30 -2.15
C SER A 167 0.81 0.67 -0.76
N HIS A 168 0.45 -0.37 0.00
CA HIS A 168 -0.11 -0.23 1.36
C HIS A 168 0.91 0.35 2.35
N LEU A 169 0.40 1.17 3.26
CA LEU A 169 1.14 1.71 4.39
C LEU A 169 0.40 1.42 5.70
N PHE A 170 1.21 1.15 6.73
CA PHE A 170 0.74 0.57 7.97
C PHE A 170 0.74 1.59 9.10
N LEU A 171 -0.39 1.66 9.80
CA LEU A 171 -0.60 2.48 11.00
C LEU A 171 -1.56 1.71 11.91
N PHE A 172 -1.40 1.81 13.24
CA PHE A 172 -2.22 1.04 14.20
C PHE A 172 -2.25 -0.49 13.93
N ASP A 173 -1.14 -1.06 13.44
CA ASP A 173 -0.99 -2.48 13.04
C ASP A 173 -2.00 -2.98 11.98
N ARG A 174 -2.44 -2.06 11.11
CA ARG A 174 -3.34 -2.31 9.98
C ARG A 174 -2.97 -1.48 8.74
N GLU A 175 -3.47 -1.93 7.60
CA GLU A 175 -3.43 -1.21 6.31
C GLU A 175 -4.40 -0.02 6.32
N GLU A 176 -4.22 0.92 5.39
CA GLU A 176 -5.14 2.06 5.20
C GLU A 176 -6.59 1.64 4.95
N ASP A 177 -7.56 2.46 5.39
CA ASP A 177 -8.98 2.25 5.08
C ASP A 177 -9.24 2.48 3.59
N PHE A 178 -8.59 3.50 3.02
CA PHE A 178 -8.65 3.84 1.60
C PHE A 178 -7.57 4.86 1.23
N ALA A 179 -7.32 4.97 -0.09
CA ALA A 179 -6.45 5.96 -0.69
C ALA A 179 -7.14 6.68 -1.85
N TYR A 180 -6.72 7.91 -2.10
CA TYR A 180 -7.16 8.78 -3.20
C TYR A 180 -5.94 9.30 -3.99
N GLN A 181 -6.15 9.61 -5.28
CA GLN A 181 -5.15 10.15 -6.21
C GLN A 181 -5.72 11.28 -7.08
N LYS A 182 -4.86 12.23 -7.48
CA LYS A 182 -5.10 13.17 -8.59
C LYS A 182 -3.88 13.12 -9.53
N GLU A 183 -4.11 12.86 -10.82
CA GLU A 183 -3.05 12.77 -11.84
C GLU A 183 -2.75 14.18 -12.41
N VAL A 184 -1.48 14.52 -12.57
CA VAL A 184 -1.04 15.83 -13.09
C VAL A 184 -0.91 15.77 -14.61
N ASP A 185 -1.66 16.58 -15.34
CA ASP A 185 -1.52 16.83 -16.79
C ASP A 185 -1.39 15.58 -17.69
N GLY A 186 -2.00 14.47 -17.28
CA GLY A 186 -1.89 13.17 -17.97
C GLY A 186 -0.52 12.49 -17.85
N ASN A 187 0.39 13.00 -17.02
CA ASN A 187 1.68 12.41 -16.71
C ASN A 187 1.51 11.25 -15.71
N ILE A 188 1.52 10.02 -16.24
CA ILE A 188 1.43 8.77 -15.47
C ILE A 188 2.43 8.71 -14.29
N SER A 189 3.58 9.38 -14.42
CA SER A 189 4.66 9.39 -13.40
C SER A 189 4.57 10.51 -12.35
N GLN A 190 3.56 11.39 -12.42
CA GLN A 190 3.37 12.50 -11.48
C GLN A 190 1.95 12.50 -10.90
N ARG A 191 1.85 12.27 -9.58
CA ARG A 191 0.57 11.94 -8.91
C ARG A 191 0.54 12.47 -7.48
N HIS A 192 -0.43 13.31 -7.21
CA HIS A 192 -0.84 13.63 -5.85
C HIS A 192 -1.54 12.40 -5.26
N HIS A 193 -1.22 12.01 -4.03
CA HIS A 193 -1.88 10.87 -3.38
C HIS A 193 -2.00 11.01 -1.86
N VAL A 194 -3.16 10.62 -1.32
CA VAL A 194 -3.44 10.66 0.12
C VAL A 194 -4.06 9.36 0.60
N ARG A 195 -3.56 8.84 1.73
CA ARG A 195 -4.03 7.62 2.41
C ARG A 195 -4.64 7.99 3.76
N PHE A 196 -5.70 7.27 4.16
CA PHE A 196 -6.47 7.54 5.38
C PHE A 196 -6.50 6.32 6.31
N TRP A 197 -6.39 6.56 7.61
CA TRP A 197 -6.62 5.57 8.66
C TRP A 197 -7.60 6.15 9.70
N ARG A 198 -8.67 5.43 9.98
CA ARG A 198 -9.58 5.75 11.09
C ARG A 198 -8.87 5.54 12.42
N THR A 199 -9.06 6.47 13.36
CA THR A 199 -8.45 6.35 14.69
C THR A 199 -9.13 5.22 15.50
N PRO A 200 -8.37 4.45 16.30
CA PRO A 200 -8.96 3.47 17.20
C PRO A 200 -9.85 4.14 18.28
N PRO A 201 -10.94 3.52 18.76
CA PRO A 201 -11.78 4.09 19.81
C PRO A 201 -10.99 4.45 21.07
N GLY A 202 -11.09 5.71 21.51
CA GLY A 202 -10.34 6.23 22.66
C GLY A 202 -8.87 6.58 22.39
N TRP A 203 -8.38 6.38 21.16
CA TRP A 203 -7.06 6.88 20.76
C TRP A 203 -7.08 8.42 20.66
N THR A 204 -5.94 9.03 20.98
CA THR A 204 -5.74 10.47 20.86
C THR A 204 -4.33 10.75 20.36
N LEU A 205 -4.20 11.86 19.64
CA LEU A 205 -2.95 12.53 19.33
C LEU A 205 -2.26 12.98 20.65
N PRO A 206 -0.92 13.14 20.66
CA PRO A 206 -0.20 14.00 21.59
C PRO A 206 -1.01 15.20 22.10
N GLY A 207 -1.00 15.43 23.42
CA GLY A 207 -1.83 16.45 24.08
C GLY A 207 -3.27 16.01 24.41
N GLY A 208 -3.67 14.76 24.10
CA GLY A 208 -5.03 14.28 24.36
C GLY A 208 -6.07 14.82 23.37
N ILE A 209 -5.61 15.17 22.17
CA ILE A 209 -6.45 15.69 21.09
C ILE A 209 -7.08 14.49 20.36
N ALA A 210 -8.41 14.47 20.28
CA ALA A 210 -9.16 13.46 19.57
C ALA A 210 -9.42 13.95 18.14
N VAL A 211 -9.19 13.08 17.17
CA VAL A 211 -9.57 13.26 15.76
C VAL A 211 -10.18 11.96 15.24
N ASP A 212 -11.11 12.03 14.29
CA ASP A 212 -11.79 10.82 13.77
C ASP A 212 -10.89 10.02 12.80
N TRP A 213 -10.03 10.72 12.05
CA TRP A 213 -9.11 10.13 11.07
C TRP A 213 -7.76 10.83 11.09
N VAL A 214 -6.73 10.07 10.74
CA VAL A 214 -5.38 10.57 10.43
C VAL A 214 -5.04 10.23 8.99
N ALA A 215 -4.28 11.09 8.32
CA ALA A 215 -3.96 10.92 6.90
C ALA A 215 -2.50 11.30 6.58
N ALA A 216 -2.01 10.70 5.49
CA ALA A 216 -0.70 10.95 4.92
C ALA A 216 -0.87 11.31 3.44
N ALA A 217 -0.60 12.56 3.09
CA ALA A 217 -0.59 13.05 1.71
C ALA A 217 0.85 13.25 1.22
N THR A 218 1.16 12.72 0.05
CA THR A 218 2.50 12.74 -0.56
C THR A 218 2.39 12.82 -2.08
N TYR A 219 3.18 13.71 -2.69
CA TYR A 219 3.22 13.89 -4.15
C TYR A 219 4.35 13.06 -4.76
N ASP A 220 4.01 12.20 -5.73
CA ASP A 220 4.98 11.53 -6.58
C ASP A 220 5.45 12.49 -7.69
N ARG A 221 6.74 12.78 -7.74
CA ARG A 221 7.36 13.68 -8.73
C ARG A 221 8.00 12.96 -9.93
N SER A 222 8.29 11.66 -9.82
CA SER A 222 8.75 10.79 -10.92
C SER A 222 8.78 9.30 -10.52
N VAL A 223 9.04 8.41 -11.48
CA VAL A 223 9.47 7.01 -11.21
C VAL A 223 10.99 6.91 -11.36
N GLY A 224 11.66 6.17 -10.48
CA GLY A 224 13.12 5.98 -10.51
C GLY A 224 13.59 4.79 -9.68
N LEU A 225 14.90 4.66 -9.45
CA LEU A 225 15.44 3.63 -8.57
C LEU A 225 15.54 4.13 -7.11
N SER A 226 15.24 3.27 -6.14
CA SER A 226 15.55 3.52 -4.74
C SER A 226 17.06 3.58 -4.54
N VAL A 227 17.53 4.60 -3.80
CA VAL A 227 18.95 4.71 -3.44
C VAL A 227 19.34 3.67 -2.38
N PHE A 228 18.36 3.16 -1.60
CA PHE A 228 18.59 2.18 -0.54
C PHE A 228 18.39 0.73 -0.98
N THR A 229 17.47 0.43 -1.91
CA THR A 229 17.22 -0.95 -2.36
C THR A 229 17.57 -1.22 -3.82
N GLY A 230 17.77 -0.21 -4.66
CA GLY A 230 17.95 -0.38 -6.11
C GLY A 230 16.69 -0.84 -6.86
N GLN A 231 15.55 -0.99 -6.17
CA GLN A 231 14.26 -1.32 -6.78
C GLN A 231 13.69 -0.12 -7.54
N VAL A 232 12.94 -0.38 -8.61
CA VAL A 232 12.05 0.63 -9.21
C VAL A 232 10.99 1.03 -8.18
N THR A 233 10.92 2.33 -7.87
CA THR A 233 9.98 2.95 -6.92
C THR A 233 9.50 4.28 -7.47
N HIS A 234 8.36 4.74 -6.98
CA HIS A 234 7.99 6.15 -7.13
C HIS A 234 8.91 7.01 -6.27
N LYS A 235 9.16 8.22 -6.74
CA LYS A 235 9.96 9.25 -6.08
C LYS A 235 9.03 10.29 -5.52
N ILE A 236 8.96 10.35 -4.20
CA ILE A 236 8.19 11.37 -3.49
C ILE A 236 8.96 12.70 -3.55
N ASP A 237 8.21 13.80 -3.54
CA ASP A 237 8.76 15.14 -3.45
C ASP A 237 9.16 15.46 -2.00
N PRO A 238 10.32 16.13 -1.76
CA PRO A 238 10.73 16.43 -0.41
C PRO A 238 9.79 17.36 0.35
N ASP A 239 8.99 18.17 -0.33
CA ASP A 239 8.04 19.08 0.29
C ASP A 239 6.67 18.41 0.49
N VAL A 240 6.50 17.76 1.66
CA VAL A 240 5.23 17.12 2.05
C VAL A 240 4.23 18.12 2.65
N ASP A 241 4.70 19.34 2.96
CA ASP A 241 3.86 20.44 3.41
C ASP A 241 3.21 21.12 2.20
N ALA A 242 3.93 21.27 1.08
CA ALA A 242 3.34 21.70 -0.19
C ALA A 242 2.20 20.77 -0.65
N GLU A 243 2.32 19.45 -0.44
CA GLU A 243 1.25 18.49 -0.80
C GLU A 243 0.08 18.51 0.21
N ARG A 244 0.38 18.66 1.51
CA ARG A 244 -0.61 18.88 2.56
C ARG A 244 -1.45 20.13 2.24
N ASP A 245 -0.77 21.22 1.90
CA ASP A 245 -1.36 22.54 1.69
C ASP A 245 -2.08 22.60 0.32
N TYR A 246 -1.58 21.89 -0.71
CA TYR A 246 -2.29 21.62 -1.96
C TYR A 246 -3.59 20.85 -1.73
N LEU A 247 -3.56 19.73 -0.97
CA LEU A 247 -4.77 18.98 -0.65
C LEU A 247 -5.79 19.88 0.05
N ILE A 248 -5.40 20.59 1.11
CA ILE A 248 -6.27 21.51 1.85
C ILE A 248 -6.89 22.55 0.90
N ALA A 249 -6.08 23.17 0.04
CA ALA A 249 -6.55 24.15 -0.94
C ALA A 249 -7.59 23.53 -1.90
N THR A 250 -7.35 22.34 -2.46
CA THR A 250 -8.32 21.68 -3.37
C THR A 250 -9.64 21.34 -2.67
N LEU A 251 -9.60 20.95 -1.39
CA LEU A 251 -10.79 20.64 -0.60
C LEU A 251 -11.58 21.91 -0.24
N ARG A 252 -10.92 22.98 0.22
CA ARG A 252 -11.59 24.26 0.52
C ARG A 252 -12.12 24.96 -0.73
N TYR A 253 -11.49 24.78 -1.90
CA TYR A 253 -11.98 25.29 -3.18
C TYR A 253 -13.27 24.58 -3.63
N ALA A 254 -13.39 23.27 -3.36
CA ALA A 254 -14.58 22.48 -3.71
C ALA A 254 -15.73 22.58 -2.70
N ASP A 255 -15.42 22.80 -1.41
CA ASP A 255 -16.38 23.01 -0.34
C ASP A 255 -15.84 24.05 0.66
N ALA A 256 -16.29 25.30 0.52
CA ALA A 256 -15.82 26.43 1.32
C ALA A 256 -16.18 26.33 2.82
N GLU A 257 -17.16 25.50 3.18
CA GLU A 257 -17.50 25.21 4.58
C GLU A 257 -16.49 24.28 5.27
N VAL A 258 -15.53 23.69 4.55
CA VAL A 258 -14.45 22.89 5.16
C VAL A 258 -13.62 23.79 6.06
N GLY A 259 -13.67 23.52 7.36
CA GLY A 259 -12.90 24.23 8.38
C GLY A 259 -11.49 23.66 8.50
N VAL A 260 -10.51 24.48 8.86
CA VAL A 260 -9.14 24.03 9.15
C VAL A 260 -8.72 24.53 10.53
N GLY A 261 -8.66 23.63 11.50
CA GLY A 261 -7.92 23.82 12.75
C GLY A 261 -6.48 23.34 12.60
N VAL A 262 -5.60 23.63 13.57
CA VAL A 262 -4.21 23.14 13.57
C VAL A 262 -3.79 22.71 14.96
N VAL A 263 -3.01 21.63 15.04
CA VAL A 263 -2.14 21.32 16.18
C VAL A 263 -0.75 21.86 15.84
N GLU A 264 -0.46 23.06 16.34
CA GLU A 264 0.84 23.72 16.17
C GLU A 264 1.95 22.89 16.85
N GLN A 265 3.10 22.75 16.19
CA GLN A 265 4.26 22.01 16.70
C GLN A 265 3.93 20.55 17.11
N TYR A 266 3.00 19.92 16.40
CA TYR A 266 2.62 18.51 16.60
C TYR A 266 3.83 17.57 16.59
N PHE A 267 4.81 17.89 15.72
CA PHE A 267 6.22 17.62 15.95
C PHE A 267 7.01 18.93 15.84
N ASN A 268 8.27 18.92 16.28
CA ASN A 268 9.22 19.94 15.81
C ASN A 268 9.43 19.75 14.29
N ALA A 269 9.61 20.86 13.56
CA ALA A 269 10.03 20.84 12.17
C ALA A 269 11.23 19.89 11.95
N TYR A 270 11.16 19.04 10.93
CA TYR A 270 12.16 17.99 10.72
C TYR A 270 12.44 17.68 9.24
N HIS A 271 13.68 17.26 9.00
CA HIS A 271 14.17 16.74 7.72
C HIS A 271 14.53 15.26 7.91
N SER A 272 14.04 14.38 7.03
CA SER A 272 14.12 12.92 7.18
C SER A 272 14.21 12.23 5.81
N ARG A 273 14.17 10.90 5.79
CA ARG A 273 13.91 10.11 4.57
C ARG A 273 12.85 9.03 4.80
N ASN A 274 12.10 8.68 3.75
CA ASN A 274 11.23 7.50 3.74
C ASN A 274 12.03 6.21 3.45
N GLY A 275 11.35 5.06 3.49
CA GLY A 275 11.94 3.76 3.18
C GLY A 275 12.42 3.57 1.72
N GLY A 276 11.88 4.36 0.77
CA GLY A 276 12.37 4.43 -0.61
C GLY A 276 13.70 5.19 -0.76
N GLY A 277 14.10 5.95 0.26
CA GLY A 277 15.31 6.75 0.31
C GLY A 277 15.13 8.20 -0.13
N ASP A 278 13.89 8.66 -0.29
CA ASP A 278 13.58 10.03 -0.68
C ASP A 278 13.53 10.95 0.54
N GLU A 279 14.01 12.18 0.37
CA GLU A 279 13.97 13.23 1.39
C GLU A 279 12.53 13.64 1.69
N ILE A 280 12.27 14.06 2.94
CA ILE A 280 11.00 14.60 3.42
C ILE A 280 11.31 15.73 4.41
N HIS A 281 10.74 16.91 4.19
CA HIS A 281 10.82 18.09 5.04
C HIS A 281 9.42 18.48 5.47
N THR A 282 9.24 18.87 6.74
CA THR A 282 7.98 19.41 7.24
C THR A 282 8.23 20.38 8.40
N ASP A 283 7.38 21.40 8.52
CA ASP A 283 7.27 22.31 9.65
C ASP A 283 6.85 21.61 10.95
N GLY A 284 6.26 20.41 10.85
CA GLY A 284 5.79 19.61 11.97
C GLY A 284 4.38 19.96 12.46
N ASP A 285 3.66 20.87 11.81
CA ASP A 285 2.27 21.21 12.12
C ASP A 285 1.28 20.18 11.55
N LEU A 286 0.22 19.91 12.31
CA LEU A 286 -0.86 19.00 11.90
C LEU A 286 -2.19 19.76 11.74
N PRO A 287 -2.56 20.19 10.53
CA PRO A 287 -3.90 20.66 10.23
C PRO A 287 -4.95 19.54 10.44
N VAL A 288 -6.06 19.92 11.07
CA VAL A 288 -7.24 19.09 11.33
C VAL A 288 -8.40 19.70 10.56
N LEU A 289 -8.90 18.99 9.56
CA LEU A 289 -9.97 19.45 8.70
C LEU A 289 -11.33 19.04 9.29
N ASP A 290 -12.19 20.03 9.55
CA ASP A 290 -13.60 19.80 9.88
C ASP A 290 -14.37 19.70 8.56
N ILE A 291 -14.90 18.51 8.28
CA ILE A 291 -15.61 18.18 7.04
C ILE A 291 -17.06 17.74 7.30
N ASN A 292 -17.56 17.90 8.53
CA ASN A 292 -18.88 17.42 8.93
C ASN A 292 -19.99 17.95 8.00
N GLY A 293 -20.83 17.04 7.49
CA GLY A 293 -21.95 17.36 6.63
C GLY A 293 -21.60 17.62 5.16
N ALA A 294 -20.35 17.45 4.73
CA ALA A 294 -19.95 17.54 3.32
C ALA A 294 -20.75 16.59 2.41
N ALA A 295 -21.13 15.41 2.92
CA ALA A 295 -21.99 14.46 2.21
C ALA A 295 -23.40 15.03 1.96
N GLU A 296 -23.96 15.77 2.91
CA GLU A 296 -25.23 16.45 2.70
C GLU A 296 -25.09 17.64 1.74
N ARG A 297 -24.02 18.43 1.85
CA ARG A 297 -23.77 19.59 0.97
C ARG A 297 -23.63 19.15 -0.48
N ALA A 298 -22.83 18.11 -0.75
CA ALA A 298 -22.71 17.51 -2.07
C ALA A 298 -24.06 16.98 -2.60
N GLY A 299 -24.87 16.35 -1.74
CA GLY A 299 -26.22 15.91 -2.08
C GLY A 299 -27.18 17.06 -2.43
N ARG A 300 -27.15 18.16 -1.66
CA ARG A 300 -27.92 19.38 -1.93
C ARG A 300 -27.50 20.03 -3.25
N ALA A 301 -26.21 20.19 -3.51
CA ALA A 301 -25.68 20.76 -4.74
C ALA A 301 -26.05 19.93 -5.99
N ALA A 302 -25.94 18.59 -5.90
CA ALA A 302 -26.36 17.70 -6.98
C ALA A 302 -27.87 17.83 -7.29
N GLY A 303 -28.73 17.86 -6.26
CA GLY A 303 -30.17 18.02 -6.43
C GLY A 303 -30.58 19.38 -7.01
N ILE A 304 -29.85 20.45 -6.72
CA ILE A 304 -30.05 21.77 -7.34
C ILE A 304 -29.70 21.72 -8.83
N ASN A 305 -28.59 21.08 -9.20
CA ASN A 305 -28.18 20.95 -10.59
C ASN A 305 -29.15 20.07 -11.41
N GLU A 306 -29.66 18.97 -10.83
CA GLU A 306 -30.71 18.15 -11.47
C GLU A 306 -32.04 18.90 -11.64
N ALA A 307 -32.38 19.83 -10.74
CA ALA A 307 -33.57 20.68 -10.86
C ALA A 307 -33.39 21.77 -11.93
N ALA A 308 -32.22 22.42 -11.99
CA ALA A 308 -31.91 23.44 -13.00
C ALA A 308 -31.84 22.86 -14.42
N ALA A 309 -31.38 21.61 -14.57
CA ALA A 309 -31.35 20.87 -15.84
C ALA A 309 -32.71 20.21 -16.20
N GLY A 310 -33.82 20.67 -15.61
CA GLY A 310 -35.17 20.19 -15.88
C GLY A 310 -36.19 21.28 -16.21
N ASP A 311 -35.77 22.54 -16.34
CA ASP A 311 -36.61 23.73 -16.55
C ASP A 311 -36.36 24.42 -17.92
N ASP A 312 -35.51 23.83 -18.77
CA ASP A 312 -35.15 24.32 -20.12
C ASP A 312 -36.22 23.97 -21.19
N GLY A 313 -37.50 24.20 -20.87
CA GLY A 313 -38.64 23.76 -21.69
C GLY A 313 -39.87 24.67 -21.65
N GLY A 314 -39.69 26.00 -21.72
CA GLY A 314 -40.74 26.97 -21.37
C GLY A 314 -41.02 28.16 -22.31
N ALA A 315 -40.40 28.26 -23.49
CA ALA A 315 -40.72 29.31 -24.48
C ALA A 315 -40.46 28.86 -25.93
N GLY A 316 -41.21 29.30 -26.95
CA GLY A 316 -42.31 30.26 -26.90
C GLY A 316 -42.26 31.27 -28.07
N SER A 317 -42.17 30.77 -29.31
CA SER A 317 -42.09 31.61 -30.52
C SER A 317 -42.83 30.95 -31.67
N ASP A 318 -43.97 31.52 -32.04
CA ASP A 318 -44.70 31.16 -33.26
C ASP A 318 -44.00 31.75 -34.49
N ASP A 319 -43.82 30.96 -35.56
CA ASP A 319 -43.73 31.50 -36.92
C ASP A 319 -44.12 30.41 -37.96
N PRO A 320 -44.93 30.69 -39.00
CA PRO A 320 -45.50 29.65 -39.86
C PRO A 320 -45.00 29.69 -41.32
N TRP A 321 -44.47 28.57 -41.85
CA TRP A 321 -44.52 28.31 -43.29
C TRP A 321 -44.47 26.82 -43.69
N ASP A 322 -45.13 26.52 -44.82
CA ASP A 322 -45.32 25.18 -45.39
C ASP A 322 -44.08 24.62 -46.11
N GLY A 323 -43.99 23.30 -46.31
CA GLY A 323 -42.80 22.72 -46.96
C GLY A 323 -42.76 21.23 -47.35
N ALA A 324 -43.91 20.53 -47.49
CA ALA A 324 -44.10 19.23 -48.15
C ALA A 324 -42.95 18.17 -48.19
N GLY A 325 -43.08 17.07 -47.42
CA GLY A 325 -42.14 15.93 -47.46
C GLY A 325 -42.76 14.57 -47.10
N ALA A 326 -43.04 13.75 -48.12
CA ALA A 326 -43.49 12.36 -48.03
C ALA A 326 -42.38 11.42 -47.45
N THR A 327 -42.60 10.21 -46.88
CA THR A 327 -43.75 9.27 -46.92
C THR A 327 -43.66 8.14 -45.85
N THR A 328 -44.82 7.53 -45.50
CA THR A 328 -45.09 6.10 -45.11
C THR A 328 -44.42 5.38 -43.88
N GLN A 329 -45.28 5.02 -42.92
CA GLN A 329 -45.39 3.75 -42.12
C GLN A 329 -44.31 3.22 -41.13
N SER A 330 -44.78 3.13 -39.86
CA SER A 330 -44.61 2.00 -38.91
C SER A 330 -43.22 1.80 -38.25
N ARG A 331 -43.11 1.41 -36.97
CA ARG A 331 -43.93 0.47 -36.17
C ARG A 331 -44.00 0.85 -34.68
N GLU A 332 -44.95 0.27 -33.95
CA GLU A 332 -45.12 0.44 -32.49
C GLU A 332 -44.07 -0.32 -31.66
N GLY A 333 -43.81 0.11 -30.42
CA GLY A 333 -42.85 -0.54 -29.52
C GLY A 333 -42.72 0.06 -28.11
N GLY A 334 -43.84 0.38 -27.44
CA GLY A 334 -43.81 1.13 -26.17
C GLY A 334 -43.29 0.36 -24.95
N THR A 335 -42.30 0.91 -24.26
CA THR A 335 -41.72 0.37 -23.01
C THR A 335 -42.19 1.14 -21.76
N LYS A 336 -42.89 0.44 -20.85
CA LYS A 336 -43.39 1.04 -19.59
C LYS A 336 -42.25 1.34 -18.61
N ARG A 337 -42.09 2.62 -18.21
CA ARG A 337 -41.29 3.01 -17.02
C ARG A 337 -41.79 2.23 -15.79
N ARG A 338 -40.92 1.44 -15.15
CA ARG A 338 -41.23 0.68 -13.93
C ARG A 338 -40.42 1.26 -12.76
N ARG A 339 -41.11 1.88 -11.79
CA ARG A 339 -40.52 2.32 -10.52
C ARG A 339 -39.93 1.12 -9.75
N SER A 340 -38.67 1.23 -9.33
CA SER A 340 -38.02 0.30 -8.39
C SER A 340 -38.13 0.83 -6.95
N ARG A 341 -38.94 0.17 -6.13
CA ARG A 341 -38.86 0.22 -4.66
C ARG A 341 -38.47 -1.17 -4.17
N GLY A 342 -37.62 -1.24 -3.15
CA GLY A 342 -37.25 -2.49 -2.47
C GLY A 342 -35.75 -2.76 -2.49
N GLY A 343 -35.06 -2.32 -1.43
CA GLY A 343 -33.76 -2.89 -1.07
C GLY A 343 -33.99 -4.26 -0.41
N VAL A 344 -33.21 -5.27 -0.80
CA VAL A 344 -33.28 -6.61 -0.20
C VAL A 344 -32.30 -6.68 0.98
N PRO A 345 -32.71 -7.14 2.18
CA PRO A 345 -31.77 -7.38 3.27
C PRO A 345 -30.80 -8.52 2.92
N VAL A 346 -29.50 -8.24 2.93
CA VAL A 346 -28.48 -9.28 2.73
C VAL A 346 -28.39 -10.13 4.02
N PRO A 347 -28.58 -11.46 3.95
CA PRO A 347 -28.57 -12.30 5.16
C PRO A 347 -27.17 -12.36 5.79
N ALA A 348 -27.11 -12.18 7.11
CA ALA A 348 -25.86 -12.04 7.88
C ALA A 348 -24.87 -13.22 7.72
N ALA A 349 -25.35 -14.42 7.38
CA ALA A 349 -24.53 -15.60 7.12
C ALA A 349 -23.48 -15.39 6.00
N VAL A 350 -23.69 -14.45 5.08
CA VAL A 350 -22.70 -14.10 4.05
C VAL A 350 -21.49 -13.35 4.65
N SER A 351 -21.68 -12.61 5.76
CA SER A 351 -20.63 -11.77 6.36
C SER A 351 -19.54 -12.53 7.12
N GLU A 352 -19.82 -13.77 7.54
CA GLU A 352 -18.94 -14.57 8.38
C GLU A 352 -17.95 -15.42 7.55
N ALA A 353 -18.37 -15.86 6.37
CA ALA A 353 -17.49 -16.55 5.41
C ALA A 353 -16.35 -15.66 4.88
N THR A 354 -16.55 -14.34 4.84
CA THR A 354 -15.62 -13.37 4.24
C THR A 354 -14.45 -12.99 5.16
N ARG A 355 -14.45 -13.38 6.45
CA ARG A 355 -13.39 -13.02 7.42
C ARG A 355 -12.26 -14.04 7.56
N ARG A 356 -12.06 -14.93 6.58
CA ARG A 356 -10.80 -15.69 6.48
C ARG A 356 -9.72 -14.80 5.88
N GLU A 357 -9.04 -14.03 6.74
CA GLU A 357 -7.79 -13.35 6.39
C GLU A 357 -6.84 -14.35 5.71
N LEU A 358 -6.35 -14.00 4.52
CA LEU A 358 -5.39 -14.82 3.78
C LEU A 358 -4.00 -14.65 4.39
N PRO A 359 -3.15 -15.70 4.40
CA PRO A 359 -1.76 -15.55 4.81
C PRO A 359 -1.03 -14.60 3.83
N PRO A 360 -0.05 -13.81 4.30
CA PRO A 360 0.56 -12.77 3.48
C PRO A 360 1.28 -13.35 2.27
N PRO A 361 1.40 -12.62 1.14
CA PRO A 361 1.90 -13.15 -0.13
C PRO A 361 3.22 -13.96 -0.08
N PRO A 362 4.21 -13.65 0.79
CA PRO A 362 5.42 -14.48 0.90
C PRO A 362 5.17 -15.93 1.36
N VAL A 363 4.09 -16.22 2.09
CA VAL A 363 3.68 -17.60 2.43
C VAL A 363 3.21 -18.34 1.18
N GLY A 364 2.46 -17.65 0.30
CA GLY A 364 2.05 -18.20 -1.00
C GLY A 364 3.25 -18.43 -1.93
N LEU A 365 4.20 -17.48 -1.97
CA LEU A 365 5.46 -17.63 -2.72
C LEU A 365 6.25 -18.85 -2.22
N ALA A 366 6.39 -19.03 -0.91
CA ALA A 366 7.07 -20.19 -0.34
C ALA A 366 6.40 -21.52 -0.73
N ALA A 367 5.06 -21.57 -0.82
CA ALA A 367 4.35 -22.76 -1.28
C ALA A 367 4.65 -23.08 -2.75
N VAL A 368 4.71 -22.06 -3.62
CA VAL A 368 5.08 -22.22 -5.04
C VAL A 368 6.54 -22.68 -5.17
N LEU A 369 7.46 -22.11 -4.39
CA LEU A 369 8.87 -22.50 -4.41
C LEU A 369 9.09 -23.95 -3.98
N ILE A 370 8.43 -24.41 -2.91
CA ILE A 370 8.47 -25.83 -2.49
C ILE A 370 7.87 -26.73 -3.58
N PHE A 371 6.78 -26.33 -4.23
CA PHE A 371 6.18 -27.11 -5.31
C PHE A 371 7.12 -27.24 -6.52
N LEU A 372 7.83 -26.17 -6.89
CA LEU A 372 8.82 -26.20 -7.98
C LEU A 372 10.05 -27.05 -7.63
N ASP A 373 10.54 -26.99 -6.38
CA ASP A 373 11.63 -27.85 -5.87
C ASP A 373 11.23 -29.33 -5.92
N VAL A 374 10.01 -29.68 -5.49
CA VAL A 374 9.44 -31.04 -5.60
C VAL A 374 9.40 -31.52 -7.05
N VAL A 375 8.91 -30.69 -7.98
CA VAL A 375 8.80 -31.06 -9.40
C VAL A 375 10.17 -31.24 -10.04
N LEU A 376 11.15 -30.39 -9.70
CA LEU A 376 12.50 -30.48 -10.25
C LEU A 376 13.28 -31.67 -9.66
N ASP A 377 13.23 -31.91 -8.35
CA ASP A 377 13.87 -33.07 -7.71
C ASP A 377 13.28 -34.39 -8.22
N LEU A 378 11.95 -34.44 -8.42
CA LEU A 378 11.30 -35.60 -9.03
C LEU A 378 11.77 -35.81 -10.48
N ALA A 379 11.81 -34.76 -11.29
CA ALA A 379 12.26 -34.85 -12.69
C ALA A 379 13.73 -35.29 -12.81
N TRP A 380 14.60 -34.82 -11.92
CA TRP A 380 16.04 -35.12 -11.91
C TRP A 380 16.37 -36.48 -11.28
N SER A 381 15.60 -36.92 -10.27
CA SER A 381 15.85 -38.17 -9.55
C SER A 381 15.20 -39.41 -10.17
N LEU A 382 14.40 -39.29 -11.23
CA LEU A 382 13.79 -40.46 -11.88
C LEU A 382 14.86 -41.38 -12.49
N PRO A 383 14.77 -42.71 -12.30
CA PRO A 383 13.64 -43.47 -11.76
C PRO A 383 13.66 -43.73 -10.24
N GLN A 384 14.63 -43.23 -9.47
CA GLN A 384 14.81 -43.55 -8.04
C GLN A 384 14.84 -42.29 -7.16
N VAL A 385 13.65 -41.84 -6.73
CA VAL A 385 13.51 -40.68 -5.82
C VAL A 385 13.97 -41.04 -4.39
N PRO A 386 14.85 -40.25 -3.76
CA PRO A 386 15.25 -40.47 -2.38
C PRO A 386 14.08 -40.31 -1.39
N GLN A 387 13.88 -41.29 -0.50
CA GLN A 387 12.87 -41.20 0.56
C GLN A 387 13.09 -39.99 1.49
N ALA A 388 14.34 -39.55 1.65
CA ALA A 388 14.70 -38.35 2.42
C ALA A 388 14.14 -37.06 1.80
N SER A 389 14.16 -36.91 0.47
CA SER A 389 13.54 -35.76 -0.22
C SER A 389 12.04 -35.71 0.04
N LEU A 390 11.34 -36.84 -0.16
CA LEU A 390 9.90 -36.96 0.06
C LEU A 390 9.51 -36.62 1.51
N ALA A 391 10.29 -37.06 2.49
CA ALA A 391 10.11 -36.71 3.89
C ALA A 391 10.34 -35.21 4.16
N ALA A 392 11.41 -34.62 3.60
CA ALA A 392 11.70 -33.20 3.74
C ALA A 392 10.57 -32.33 3.15
N PHE A 393 10.11 -32.62 1.94
CA PHE A 393 8.99 -31.92 1.30
C PHE A 393 7.69 -32.00 2.11
N ALA A 394 7.37 -33.18 2.66
CA ALA A 394 6.20 -33.35 3.52
C ALA A 394 6.30 -32.49 4.80
N VAL A 395 7.46 -32.47 5.46
CA VAL A 395 7.69 -31.64 6.65
C VAL A 395 7.63 -30.15 6.31
N SER A 396 8.23 -29.71 5.20
CA SER A 396 8.17 -28.32 4.74
C SER A 396 6.74 -27.86 4.46
N ALA A 397 5.91 -28.70 3.83
CA ALA A 397 4.50 -28.41 3.60
C ALA A 397 3.70 -28.30 4.92
N ILE A 398 3.90 -29.25 5.85
CA ILE A 398 3.24 -29.22 7.17
C ILE A 398 3.63 -27.97 7.96
N LEU A 399 4.92 -27.61 7.98
CA LEU A 399 5.40 -26.41 8.66
C LEU A 399 4.84 -25.13 8.03
N LEU A 400 4.74 -25.05 6.69
CA LEU A 400 4.15 -23.88 6.03
C LEU A 400 2.65 -23.72 6.30
N ILE A 401 1.90 -24.83 6.38
CA ILE A 401 0.50 -24.83 6.83
C ILE A 401 0.39 -24.31 8.27
N LEU A 402 1.33 -24.67 9.15
CA LEU A 402 1.37 -24.17 10.54
C LEU A 402 1.80 -22.69 10.63
N VAL A 403 2.62 -22.19 9.70
CA VAL A 403 2.92 -20.76 9.54
C VAL A 403 1.67 -19.99 9.09
N ALA A 404 0.92 -20.51 8.11
CA ALA A 404 -0.37 -19.97 7.72
C ALA A 404 -1.35 -19.96 8.93
N ALA A 405 -1.34 -21.02 9.75
CA ALA A 405 -2.08 -21.09 11.02
C ALA A 405 -1.43 -20.32 12.22
N ARG A 406 -0.63 -19.29 11.94
CA ARG A 406 -0.03 -18.32 12.88
C ARG A 406 0.85 -18.93 14.00
N ARG A 407 1.41 -20.13 13.82
CA ARG A 407 2.24 -20.79 14.85
C ARG A 407 3.67 -20.27 14.83
N ARG A 408 4.01 -19.33 15.74
CA ARG A 408 5.36 -18.76 15.90
C ARG A 408 6.50 -19.78 15.97
N TRP A 409 6.29 -20.92 16.62
CA TRP A 409 7.30 -21.99 16.70
C TRP A 409 7.52 -22.68 15.35
N ALA A 410 6.45 -22.87 14.56
CA ALA A 410 6.54 -23.48 13.24
C ALA A 410 7.22 -22.56 12.22
N TRP A 411 7.07 -21.23 12.39
CA TRP A 411 7.84 -20.23 11.64
C TRP A 411 9.34 -20.35 11.89
N VAL A 412 9.77 -20.43 13.16
CA VAL A 412 11.18 -20.65 13.50
C VAL A 412 11.68 -22.02 13.00
N ALA A 413 10.88 -23.08 13.16
CA ALA A 413 11.23 -24.42 12.67
C ALA A 413 11.32 -24.50 11.14
N PHE A 414 10.43 -23.82 10.40
CA PHE A 414 10.48 -23.71 8.94
C PHE A 414 11.77 -23.03 8.48
N MET A 415 12.12 -21.90 9.11
CA MET A 415 13.35 -21.17 8.78
C MET A 415 14.59 -22.02 9.10
N LEU A 416 14.64 -22.69 10.26
CA LEU A 416 15.74 -23.61 10.60
C LEU A 416 15.91 -24.73 9.57
N LEU A 417 14.81 -25.41 9.18
CA LEU A 417 14.83 -26.49 8.19
C LEU A 417 15.35 -26.00 6.83
N HIS A 418 14.79 -24.92 6.30
CA HIS A 418 15.18 -24.43 4.98
C HIS A 418 16.56 -23.77 5.01
N CYS A 419 17.05 -23.26 6.14
CA CYS A 419 18.44 -22.84 6.29
C CYS A 419 19.41 -24.03 6.18
N ALA A 420 19.06 -25.19 6.76
CA ALA A 420 19.87 -26.40 6.62
C ALA A 420 19.87 -26.92 5.17
N ILE A 421 18.71 -26.96 4.51
CA ILE A 421 18.59 -27.37 3.09
C ILE A 421 19.36 -26.38 2.18
N SER A 422 19.22 -25.07 2.41
CA SER A 422 19.97 -24.03 1.67
C SER A 422 21.48 -24.21 1.79
N PHE A 423 21.98 -24.46 3.01
CA PHE A 423 23.41 -24.70 3.24
C PHE A 423 23.90 -25.95 2.50
N LEU A 424 23.13 -27.05 2.53
CA LEU A 424 23.46 -28.29 1.83
C LEU A 424 23.53 -28.07 0.32
N TYR A 425 22.48 -27.55 -0.32
CA TYR A 425 22.47 -27.34 -1.78
C TYR A 425 23.52 -26.29 -2.21
N LEU A 426 23.74 -25.19 -1.47
CA LEU A 426 24.78 -24.20 -1.80
C LEU A 426 26.20 -24.78 -1.68
N SER A 427 26.44 -25.70 -0.74
CA SER A 427 27.74 -26.39 -0.62
C SER A 427 28.01 -27.37 -1.76
N GLN A 428 26.97 -27.92 -2.38
CA GLN A 428 27.05 -28.81 -3.55
C GLN A 428 27.16 -28.02 -4.86
N ALA A 429 26.37 -26.95 -5.01
CA ALA A 429 26.41 -26.04 -6.16
C ALA A 429 27.77 -25.33 -6.33
N GLY A 430 28.61 -25.29 -5.29
CA GLY A 430 30.00 -24.82 -5.38
C GLY A 430 30.96 -25.74 -6.16
N GLN A 431 30.51 -26.90 -6.65
CA GLN A 431 31.33 -27.87 -7.39
C GLN A 431 30.77 -28.30 -8.76
N LEU A 432 29.51 -27.95 -9.10
CA LEU A 432 28.77 -28.60 -10.18
C LEU A 432 27.89 -27.63 -11.01
N GLU A 433 27.26 -28.20 -12.03
CA GLU A 433 26.60 -27.53 -13.16
C GLU A 433 25.38 -26.65 -12.78
N ILE A 434 24.88 -25.91 -13.79
CA ILE A 434 23.75 -24.97 -13.69
C ILE A 434 22.50 -25.60 -13.00
N GLY A 435 22.28 -26.90 -13.16
CA GLY A 435 21.18 -27.63 -12.51
C GLY A 435 21.22 -27.54 -10.98
N GLU A 436 22.40 -27.68 -10.36
CA GLU A 436 22.56 -27.59 -8.90
C GLU A 436 22.44 -26.15 -8.39
N ILE A 437 22.86 -25.17 -9.20
CA ILE A 437 22.64 -23.74 -8.92
C ILE A 437 21.13 -23.42 -8.95
N VAL A 438 20.39 -23.90 -9.96
CA VAL A 438 18.93 -23.74 -10.02
C VAL A 438 18.25 -24.42 -8.83
N ARG A 439 18.66 -25.65 -8.49
CA ARG A 439 18.16 -26.41 -7.32
C ARG A 439 18.40 -25.66 -6.00
N ALA A 440 19.59 -25.10 -5.80
CA ALA A 440 19.93 -24.31 -4.61
C ALA A 440 19.05 -23.05 -4.44
N SER A 441 18.49 -22.50 -5.53
CA SER A 441 17.69 -21.28 -5.46
C SER A 441 16.38 -21.44 -4.67
N PHE A 442 15.67 -22.56 -4.80
CA PHE A 442 14.35 -22.74 -4.20
C PHE A 442 14.33 -22.67 -2.66
N PRO A 443 15.17 -23.42 -1.90
CA PRO A 443 15.19 -23.33 -0.45
C PRO A 443 15.71 -21.96 0.03
N VAL A 444 16.66 -21.35 -0.67
CA VAL A 444 17.17 -19.99 -0.35
C VAL A 444 16.05 -18.96 -0.47
N LEU A 445 15.28 -19.02 -1.56
CA LEU A 445 14.10 -18.18 -1.77
C LEU A 445 12.95 -18.51 -0.80
N ALA A 446 12.86 -19.74 -0.29
CA ALA A 446 11.87 -20.13 0.72
C ALA A 446 12.24 -19.62 2.14
N VAL A 447 13.52 -19.73 2.55
CA VAL A 447 14.06 -19.05 3.75
C VAL A 447 13.76 -17.56 3.65
N PHE A 448 14.06 -16.98 2.49
CA PHE A 448 13.80 -15.57 2.21
C PHE A 448 12.32 -15.25 2.40
N ALA A 449 11.41 -15.89 1.67
CA ALA A 449 10.00 -15.55 1.68
C ALA A 449 9.39 -15.65 3.09
N VAL A 450 9.68 -16.72 3.84
CA VAL A 450 9.08 -16.95 5.17
C VAL A 450 9.70 -16.07 6.28
N SER A 451 10.93 -15.58 6.14
CA SER A 451 11.54 -14.68 7.13
C SER A 451 11.06 -13.21 7.08
N ALA A 452 10.10 -12.88 6.21
CA ALA A 452 9.62 -11.50 6.03
C ALA A 452 8.99 -10.88 7.29
N SER A 453 9.16 -9.56 7.45
CA SER A 453 8.43 -8.71 8.39
C SER A 453 6.92 -8.97 8.43
N SER A 454 6.27 -9.08 7.27
CA SER A 454 4.83 -9.39 7.17
C SER A 454 4.47 -10.78 7.66
N VAL A 455 5.34 -11.78 7.46
CA VAL A 455 5.15 -13.14 7.99
C VAL A 455 5.42 -13.18 9.50
N ARG A 456 6.44 -12.45 9.99
CA ARG A 456 6.68 -12.24 11.43
C ARG A 456 5.46 -11.61 12.11
N HIS A 457 4.89 -10.57 11.51
CA HIS A 457 3.70 -9.88 12.03
C HIS A 457 2.46 -10.78 11.96
N TRP A 458 2.30 -11.58 10.89
CA TRP A 458 1.24 -12.59 10.76
C TRP A 458 1.28 -13.66 11.87
N VAL A 459 2.43 -14.23 12.20
CA VAL A 459 2.58 -15.13 13.37
C VAL A 459 2.65 -14.35 14.70
N GLY A 460 2.86 -13.04 14.63
CA GLY A 460 2.78 -12.08 15.72
C GLY A 460 1.35 -11.97 16.24
N LYS A 461 0.38 -11.65 15.38
CA LYS A 461 -1.04 -11.52 15.75
C LYS A 461 -1.56 -12.80 16.42
N ARG A 462 -1.85 -12.74 17.72
CA ARG A 462 -2.55 -13.82 18.41
C ARG A 462 -3.95 -13.97 17.79
N GLY A 463 -4.37 -15.21 17.53
CA GLY A 463 -5.76 -15.49 17.16
C GLY A 463 -6.65 -15.20 18.36
N GLY A 464 -7.39 -14.10 18.33
CA GLY A 464 -8.08 -13.56 19.49
C GLY A 464 -7.16 -12.79 20.42
N GLU A 465 -6.65 -11.64 19.97
CA GLU A 465 -6.47 -10.54 20.92
C GLU A 465 -7.88 -10.08 21.32
N PRO A 466 -8.23 -10.08 22.61
CA PRO A 466 -9.53 -9.58 23.03
C PRO A 466 -9.58 -8.08 22.74
N TYR A 467 -10.77 -7.58 22.34
CA TYR A 467 -11.05 -6.17 22.53
C TYR A 467 -10.82 -5.85 24.01
N VAL A 468 -9.84 -4.98 24.29
CA VAL A 468 -9.70 -4.42 25.63
C VAL A 468 -10.89 -3.49 25.82
N THR A 469 -11.96 -4.02 26.42
CA THR A 469 -13.05 -3.22 26.95
C THR A 469 -12.50 -2.40 28.11
N VAL A 470 -11.92 -1.25 27.75
CA VAL A 470 -11.60 -0.18 28.70
C VAL A 470 -12.90 0.10 29.47
N PRO A 471 -12.92 -0.01 30.81
CA PRO A 471 -14.11 0.33 31.56
C PRO A 471 -14.47 1.80 31.26
N PRO A 472 -15.77 2.15 31.19
CA PRO A 472 -16.16 3.54 30.96
C PRO A 472 -15.51 4.42 32.03
N PRO A 473 -15.06 5.64 31.67
CA PRO A 473 -14.40 6.52 32.63
C PRO A 473 -15.30 6.75 33.84
N VAL A 474 -14.72 6.67 35.03
CA VAL A 474 -15.40 7.07 36.26
C VAL A 474 -15.69 8.57 36.13
N VAL A 475 -16.98 8.91 36.24
CA VAL A 475 -17.54 10.25 36.02
C VAL A 475 -17.13 11.23 37.12
#